data_AF-A0A6M2D2A7-F1
#
_entry.id   AF-A0A6M2D2A7-F1
#
_cell.length_a   1.000
_cell.length_b   1.000
_cell.length_c   1.000
_cell.angle_alpha   90.00
_cell.angle_beta   90.00
_cell.angle_gamma   90.00
#
_symmetry.space_group_name_H-M   'P 1'
#
loop_
_entity.id
_entity.type
_entity.pdbx_description
1 polymer ?
#
loop_
_entity_poly.entity_id
_entity_poly.type
_entity_poly.pdbx_seq_one_letter_code
_entity_poly.pdbx_strand_id
1 'polypeptide(L)' 'GISSNLVLHCKSCGCQPRFPGVSVLARHMDKLTREIAEAYFIRKSGDGCVSQPSVALHDKEFALLDKG' A
#
# COMPACT_ATOMS: atom_id res chain seq x y z
N GLY A 1 -20.72 -5.94 -5.43
CA GLY A 1 -19.79 -6.07 -4.29
C GLY A 1 -18.58 -6.83 -4.76
N ILE A 2 -17.41 -6.20 -4.78
CA ILE A 2 -16.20 -6.84 -5.30
C ILE A 2 -15.72 -7.83 -4.23
N SER A 3 -15.88 -9.12 -4.47
CA SER A 3 -15.21 -10.16 -3.69
C SER A 3 -13.70 -9.98 -3.89
N SER A 4 -13.04 -9.38 -2.91
CA SER A 4 -11.58 -9.22 -2.92
C SER A 4 -10.92 -10.58 -3.14
N ASN A 5 -9.93 -10.64 -4.04
CA ASN A 5 -9.14 -11.85 -4.33
C ASN A 5 -8.64 -12.54 -3.06
N LEU A 6 -8.42 -11.78 -1.99
CA LEU A 6 -8.03 -12.28 -0.68
C LEU A 6 -9.07 -13.23 -0.05
N VAL A 7 -10.37 -12.89 -0.13
CA VAL A 7 -11.44 -13.72 0.46
C VAL A 7 -11.55 -15.06 -0.28
N LEU A 8 -11.45 -15.04 -1.62
CA LEU A 8 -11.46 -16.24 -2.44
C LEU A 8 -10.23 -17.13 -2.17
N HIS A 9 -9.05 -16.52 -2.06
CA HIS A 9 -7.82 -17.23 -1.69
C HIS A 9 -7.95 -17.90 -0.31
N CYS A 10 -8.34 -17.16 0.72
CA CYS A 10 -8.48 -17.69 2.07
C CYS A 10 -9.46 -18.87 2.13
N LYS A 11 -10.57 -18.80 1.39
CA LYS A 11 -11.53 -19.92 1.28
C LYS A 11 -10.91 -21.16 0.66
N SER A 12 -10.06 -21.02 -0.37
CA SER A 12 -9.42 -22.14 -1.06
C SER A 12 -8.20 -22.69 -0.32
N CYS A 13 -7.41 -21.83 0.31
CA CYS A 13 -6.18 -22.19 1.00
C CYS A 13 -6.45 -22.70 2.44
N GLY A 14 -7.58 -22.31 3.03
CA GLY A 14 -7.90 -22.56 4.44
C GLY A 14 -7.18 -21.60 5.40
N CYS A 15 -6.41 -20.63 4.89
CA CYS A 15 -5.81 -19.58 5.68
C CYS A 15 -6.83 -18.50 6.07
N GLN A 16 -6.52 -17.72 7.10
CA GLN A 16 -7.33 -16.56 7.50
C GLN A 16 -6.59 -15.25 7.18
N PRO A 17 -7.30 -14.22 6.72
CA PRO A 17 -6.70 -12.92 6.50
C PRO A 17 -6.34 -12.29 7.86
N ARG A 18 -5.08 -11.91 8.04
CA ARG A 18 -4.61 -11.27 9.26
C ARG A 18 -4.89 -9.77 9.22
N PHE A 19 -6.13 -9.39 9.54
CA PHE A 19 -6.51 -7.99 9.72
C PHE A 19 -6.06 -7.34 11.04
N PRO A 20 -6.00 -8.06 12.18
CA PRO A 20 -5.47 -7.48 13.41
C PRO A 20 -4.03 -7.02 13.21
N GLY A 21 -3.78 -5.72 13.43
CA GLY A 21 -2.47 -5.09 13.22
C GLY A 21 -2.29 -4.41 11.85
N VAL A 22 -3.29 -4.45 10.96
CA VAL A 22 -3.29 -3.65 9.73
C VAL A 22 -3.81 -2.25 10.01
N SER A 23 -3.08 -1.23 9.59
CA SER A 23 -3.49 0.17 9.65
C SER A 23 -3.70 0.74 8.24
N VAL A 24 -4.75 1.56 8.08
CA VAL A 24 -4.91 2.35 6.85
C VAL A 24 -3.95 3.53 6.91
N LEU A 25 -2.92 3.53 6.06
CA LEU A 25 -1.88 4.56 6.06
C LEU A 25 -2.36 5.91 5.51
N ALA A 26 -3.22 5.89 4.49
CA ALA A 26 -3.85 7.07 3.91
C ALA A 26 -5.13 6.70 3.16
N ARG A 27 -6.09 7.63 3.07
CA ARG A 27 -7.34 7.44 2.33
C ARG A 27 -7.56 8.61 1.37
N HIS A 28 -7.34 8.36 0.07
CA HIS A 28 -7.53 9.33 -1.00
C HIS A 28 -8.52 8.80 -2.06
N MET A 29 -9.45 9.67 -2.47
CA MET A 29 -10.44 9.35 -3.50
C MET A 29 -9.82 9.36 -4.91
N ASP A 30 -8.93 10.31 -5.16
CA ASP A 30 -8.18 10.39 -6.42
C ASP A 30 -7.17 9.23 -6.55
N LYS A 31 -7.08 8.68 -7.76
CA LYS A 31 -6.23 7.53 -8.07
C LYS A 31 -4.75 7.90 -7.96
N LEU A 32 -4.35 8.99 -8.62
CA LEU A 32 -2.94 9.38 -8.68
C LEU A 32 -2.41 9.72 -7.27
N THR A 33 -3.20 10.47 -6.49
CA THR A 33 -2.86 10.79 -5.09
C THR A 33 -2.66 9.53 -4.24
N ARG A 34 -3.50 8.51 -4.42
CA ARG A 34 -3.35 7.23 -3.71
C ARG A 34 -2.08 6.48 -4.12
N GLU A 35 -1.78 6.46 -5.42
CA GLU A 35 -0.56 5.81 -5.95
C GLU A 35 0.71 6.52 -5.48
N ILE A 36 0.70 7.86 -5.40
CA ILE A 36 1.79 8.65 -4.81
C ILE A 36 1.97 8.32 -3.32
N ALA A 37 0.87 8.27 -2.56
CA ALA A 37 0.93 7.92 -1.13
C ALA A 37 1.45 6.48 -0.92
N GLU A 38 0.97 5.53 -1.72
CA GLU A 38 1.47 4.14 -1.75
C GLU A 38 2.98 4.12 -1.99
N ALA A 39 3.46 4.79 -3.04
CA ALA A 39 4.88 4.83 -3.38
C ALA A 39 5.74 5.44 -2.27
N TYR A 40 5.23 6.49 -1.61
CA TYR A 40 5.89 7.10 -0.46
C TYR A 40 6.02 6.12 0.71
N PHE A 41 4.92 5.48 1.14
CA PHE A 41 4.95 4.57 2.29
C PHE A 41 5.74 3.28 2.02
N ILE A 42 5.68 2.74 0.81
CA ILE A 42 6.51 1.59 0.40
C ILE A 42 7.98 1.96 0.50
N ARG A 43 8.40 3.08 -0.11
CA ARG A 43 9.81 3.50 -0.05
C ARG A 43 10.26 3.82 1.38
N LYS A 44 9.42 4.48 2.19
CA LYS A 44 9.71 4.80 3.60
C LYS A 44 9.89 3.54 4.47
N SER A 45 9.25 2.44 4.09
CA SER A 45 9.37 1.15 4.79
C SER A 45 10.63 0.37 4.42
N GLY A 46 11.35 0.79 3.36
CA GLY A 46 12.57 0.14 2.88
C GLY A 46 12.40 -1.36 2.65
N ASP A 47 13.40 -2.14 3.06
CA ASP A 47 13.40 -3.61 2.94
C ASP A 47 12.32 -4.31 3.78
N GLY A 48 11.63 -3.58 4.68
CA GLY A 48 10.50 -4.09 5.44
C GLY A 48 9.22 -4.23 4.62
N CYS A 49 9.18 -3.70 3.38
CA CYS A 49 8.03 -3.80 2.49
C CYS A 49 8.36 -4.65 1.27
N VAL A 50 7.57 -5.71 1.06
CA VAL A 50 7.69 -6.61 -0.11
C VAL A 50 6.96 -6.10 -1.35
N SER A 51 6.23 -4.98 -1.23
CA SER A 51 5.40 -4.44 -2.31
C SER A 51 6.24 -3.61 -3.28
N GLN A 52 5.90 -3.67 -4.56
CA GLN A 52 6.39 -2.75 -5.58
C GLN A 52 5.37 -1.61 -5.78
N PRO A 53 5.78 -0.34 -5.82
CA PRO A 53 4.85 0.76 -5.97
C PRO A 53 4.28 0.87 -7.39
N SER A 54 3.01 1.28 -7.48
CA SER A 54 2.31 1.53 -8.76
C SER A 54 2.94 2.65 -9.61
N VAL A 55 3.59 3.63 -8.95
CA VAL A 55 4.34 4.72 -9.58
C VAL A 55 5.71 4.87 -8.95
N ALA A 56 6.70 5.28 -9.73
CA ALA A 56 8.03 5.60 -9.21
C ALA A 56 8.07 7.08 -8.80
N LEU A 57 8.66 7.35 -7.63
CA LEU A 57 8.91 8.71 -7.16
C LEU A 57 10.40 9.02 -7.29
N HIS A 58 10.74 10.18 -7.84
CA HIS A 58 12.11 10.70 -7.78
C HIS A 58 12.53 11.01 -6.34
N ASP A 59 13.83 11.12 -6.11
CA ASP A 59 14.40 11.47 -4.80
C ASP A 59 13.91 12.84 -4.31
N LYS A 60 13.78 13.81 -5.22
CA LYS A 60 13.26 15.14 -4.90
C LYS A 60 11.80 15.11 -4.48
N GLU A 61 10.98 14.29 -5.13
CA GLU A 61 9.57 14.09 -4.78
C GLU A 61 9.45 13.39 -3.42
N PHE A 62 10.33 12.41 -3.13
CA PHE A 62 10.41 11.83 -1.79
C PHE A 62 10.69 12.88 -0.73
N ALA A 63 11.76 13.64 -0.95
CA ALA A 63 12.28 14.57 0.02
C ALA A 63 11.30 15.72 0.26
N LEU A 64 10.42 16.02 -0.70
CA LEU A 64 9.31 16.94 -0.51
C LEU A 64 8.25 16.33 0.42
N LEU A 65 7.85 15.09 0.17
CA LEU A 65 6.82 14.40 0.96
C LEU A 65 7.29 14.07 2.39
N ASP A 66 8.58 13.78 2.58
CA ASP A 66 9.13 13.42 3.90
C ASP A 66 9.37 14.63 4.83
N LYS A 67 9.27 15.85 4.29
CA LYS A 67 9.35 17.09 5.07
C LYS A 67 8.01 17.54 5.66
N GLY A 68 6.90 16.92 5.25
CA GLY A 68 5.55 17.18 5.77
C GLY A 68 5.26 16.35 7.01
#